data_AF-A0A972U8D9-F1
#
_entry.id   AF-A0A972U8D9-F1
#
_cell.length_a   1.000
_cell.length_b   1.000
_cell.length_c   1.000
_cell.angle_alpha   90.00
_cell.angle_beta   90.00
_cell.angle_gamma   90.00
#
_symmetry.space_group_name_H-M   'P 1'
#
loop_
_entity.id
_entity.type
_entity.pdbx_description
1 polymer ?
#
loop_
_entity_poly.entity_id
_entity_poly.type
_entity_poly.pdbx_seq_one_letter_code
_entity_poly.pdbx_strand_id
1 'polypeptide(L)'
;MSNKPAKYDSVSPEKAESHGEVLVYQDADGTPRIEVRLENETVWLTQQLMAELFQTTVPNISMHIRNVYEEGELAPEATVKKSLTVRQEGARNVQRELDYYNLDMIISVGYRVKSHVATRFRQWATQRLGEYLVKGFLLDDERLKNPDQPFDYFEELLRRIQDIRTSERRFYQKITDIYATSVDYDPTQEISIDFFRTVQNKMHWAITGMTAAEIIHDRVDAEKKNMGLTNWRGNKLRKADVTIAKNYLAEEELLALNNLVEQYLIFAEGRAMRRVPMHMTDWSAKLDAFLNLNERDILTHAGKISHEMAVARAEGEYETFNRRCIVAEDHKESDFDKVALRLSKGEKRSNI
;
A
#
# COMPACT_ATOMS: atom_id res chain seq x y z
N MET A 1 -16.28 -57.50 -39.40
CA MET A 1 -16.82 -56.39 -38.60
C MET A 1 -16.41 -56.58 -37.15
N SER A 2 -15.41 -55.82 -36.67
CA SER A 2 -15.40 -55.30 -35.31
C SER A 2 -14.28 -54.30 -35.18
N ASN A 3 -14.68 -53.15 -34.63
CA ASN A 3 -14.03 -51.87 -34.68
C ASN A 3 -13.21 -51.68 -33.39
N LYS A 4 -11.94 -51.29 -33.49
CA LYS A 4 -11.19 -50.67 -32.40
C LYS A 4 -10.30 -49.57 -33.00
N PRO A 5 -10.58 -48.28 -32.77
CA PRO A 5 -9.64 -47.23 -33.13
C PRO A 5 -8.52 -47.16 -32.09
N ALA A 6 -7.28 -47.11 -32.57
CA ALA A 6 -6.11 -46.79 -31.77
C ALA A 6 -6.23 -45.34 -31.28
N LYS A 7 -6.04 -45.14 -29.97
CA LYS A 7 -5.90 -43.81 -29.36
C LYS A 7 -4.64 -43.15 -29.93
N TYR A 8 -4.80 -42.07 -30.66
CA TYR A 8 -3.74 -41.09 -30.86
C TYR A 8 -3.71 -40.21 -29.62
N ASP A 9 -2.73 -40.46 -28.74
CA ASP A 9 -2.36 -39.50 -27.70
C ASP A 9 -1.71 -38.30 -28.41
N SER A 10 -2.51 -37.25 -28.59
CA SER A 10 -2.04 -35.93 -29.00
C SER A 10 -1.31 -35.30 -27.82
N VAL A 11 -0.01 -35.53 -27.73
CA VAL A 11 0.87 -34.74 -26.86
C VAL A 11 0.83 -33.31 -27.42
N SER A 12 0.05 -32.46 -26.75
CA SER A 12 0.07 -31.01 -26.98
C SER A 12 1.46 -30.49 -26.64
N PRO A 13 2.08 -29.63 -27.47
CA PRO A 13 3.36 -29.04 -27.13
C PRO A 13 3.18 -28.18 -25.87
N GLU A 14 4.00 -28.45 -24.85
CA GLU A 14 4.15 -27.60 -23.67
C GLU A 14 4.27 -26.14 -24.12
N LYS A 15 3.38 -25.28 -23.61
CA LYS A 15 3.46 -23.82 -23.78
C LYS A 15 4.85 -23.39 -23.33
N ALA A 16 5.62 -22.78 -24.22
CA ALA A 16 6.84 -22.07 -23.84
C ALA A 16 6.49 -21.07 -22.73
N GLU A 17 7.11 -21.21 -21.56
CA GLU A 17 6.97 -20.26 -20.46
C GLU A 17 7.36 -18.86 -20.95
N SER A 18 6.50 -17.86 -20.70
CA SER A 18 6.65 -16.52 -21.23
C SER A 18 7.20 -15.59 -20.16
N HIS A 19 8.52 -15.45 -20.07
CA HIS A 19 9.28 -14.84 -18.96
C HIS A 19 9.13 -13.29 -18.75
N GLY A 20 8.09 -12.67 -19.28
CA GLY A 20 7.86 -11.22 -19.27
C GLY A 20 8.70 -10.45 -20.29
N GLU A 21 8.47 -9.14 -20.41
CA GLU A 21 9.13 -8.27 -21.41
C GLU A 21 9.43 -6.88 -20.80
N VAL A 22 10.59 -6.29 -21.15
CA VAL A 22 10.94 -4.92 -20.78
C VAL A 22 11.32 -4.16 -22.04
N LEU A 23 10.69 -3.01 -22.27
CA LEU A 23 10.97 -2.13 -23.40
C LEU A 23 11.29 -0.72 -22.89
N VAL A 24 12.39 -0.14 -23.37
CA VAL A 24 12.80 1.24 -23.07
C VAL A 24 12.84 2.04 -24.36
N TYR A 25 11.99 3.05 -24.49
CA TYR A 25 11.84 3.85 -25.71
C TYR A 25 11.62 5.34 -25.39
N GLN A 26 11.43 6.16 -26.42
CA GLN A 26 10.99 7.55 -26.29
C GLN A 26 9.63 7.70 -26.95
N ASP A 27 8.73 8.46 -26.34
CA ASP A 27 7.48 8.85 -27.00
C ASP A 27 7.73 9.86 -28.14
N ALA A 28 6.67 10.21 -28.87
CA ALA A 28 6.74 11.14 -30.00
C ALA A 28 7.28 12.53 -29.60
N ASP A 29 7.15 12.90 -28.33
CA ASP A 29 7.60 14.17 -27.76
C ASP A 29 9.03 14.10 -27.19
N GLY A 30 9.70 12.95 -27.31
CA GLY A 30 11.07 12.72 -26.86
C GLY A 30 11.21 12.34 -25.38
N THR A 31 10.11 12.17 -24.66
CA THR A 31 10.11 11.78 -23.25
C THR A 31 10.44 10.29 -23.13
N PRO A 32 11.39 9.89 -22.26
CA PRO A 32 11.72 8.48 -22.09
C PRO A 32 10.55 7.72 -21.43
N ARG A 33 10.26 6.53 -21.96
CA ARG A 33 9.22 5.62 -21.52
C ARG A 33 9.79 4.23 -21.28
N ILE A 34 9.24 3.54 -20.29
CA ILE A 34 9.51 2.13 -20.02
C ILE A 34 8.19 1.41 -19.95
N GLU A 35 8.08 0.31 -20.69
CA GLU A 35 6.96 -0.62 -20.62
C GLU A 35 7.47 -1.95 -20.09
N VAL A 36 6.80 -2.50 -19.09
CA VAL A 36 7.14 -3.78 -18.48
C VAL A 36 5.92 -4.68 -18.48
N ARG A 37 6.02 -5.82 -19.16
CA ARG A 37 5.06 -6.91 -19.05
C ARG A 37 5.54 -7.86 -17.98
N LEU A 38 4.84 -7.83 -16.85
CA LEU A 38 5.14 -8.66 -15.68
C LEU A 38 4.47 -10.03 -15.83
N GLU A 39 5.18 -11.07 -15.39
CA GLU A 39 4.67 -12.42 -15.17
C GLU A 39 4.81 -12.72 -13.66
N ASN A 40 3.70 -13.01 -12.97
CA ASN A 40 3.69 -13.20 -11.51
C ASN A 40 4.36 -12.05 -10.74
N GLU A 41 3.95 -10.81 -11.03
CA GLU A 41 4.41 -9.56 -10.38
C GLU A 41 5.87 -9.15 -10.61
N THR A 42 6.63 -9.90 -11.42
CA THR A 42 8.03 -9.57 -11.73
C THR A 42 8.33 -9.83 -13.21
N VAL A 43 9.53 -9.45 -13.65
CA VAL A 43 10.05 -9.77 -14.99
C VAL A 43 11.38 -10.48 -14.85
N TRP A 44 11.61 -11.48 -15.70
CA TRP A 44 12.78 -12.34 -15.62
C TRP A 44 13.56 -12.25 -16.92
N LEU A 45 14.76 -11.65 -16.88
CA LEU A 45 15.63 -11.53 -18.05
C LEU A 45 16.91 -12.33 -17.87
N THR A 46 17.36 -12.99 -18.93
CA THR A 46 18.71 -13.57 -18.99
C THR A 46 19.75 -12.47 -19.19
N GLN A 47 21.03 -12.76 -18.96
CA GLN A 47 22.10 -11.79 -19.25
C GLN A 47 22.13 -11.36 -20.73
N GLN A 48 21.74 -12.26 -21.65
CA GLN A 48 21.61 -11.97 -23.07
C GLN A 48 20.51 -10.93 -23.32
N LEU A 49 19.32 -11.13 -22.75
CA LEU A 49 18.21 -10.19 -22.89
C LEU A 49 18.52 -8.83 -22.24
N MET A 50 19.21 -8.81 -21.10
CA MET A 50 19.67 -7.56 -20.48
C MET A 50 20.71 -6.84 -21.35
N ALA A 51 21.61 -7.58 -22.00
CA ALA A 51 22.60 -7.01 -22.92
C ALA A 51 21.92 -6.36 -24.13
N GLU A 52 20.88 -7.00 -24.67
CA GLU A 52 20.05 -6.45 -25.76
C GLU A 52 19.27 -5.22 -25.30
N LEU A 53 18.57 -5.31 -24.15
CA LEU A 53 17.80 -4.22 -23.56
C LEU A 53 18.66 -2.97 -23.37
N PHE A 54 19.82 -3.11 -22.74
CA PHE A 54 20.71 -1.98 -22.45
C PHE A 54 21.72 -1.70 -23.55
N GLN A 55 21.63 -2.36 -24.72
CA GLN A 55 22.56 -2.20 -25.85
C GLN A 55 24.02 -2.24 -25.41
N THR A 56 24.39 -3.30 -24.71
CA THR A 56 25.74 -3.55 -24.20
C THR A 56 26.16 -5.00 -24.46
N THR A 57 27.28 -5.44 -23.90
CA THR A 57 27.78 -6.81 -24.09
C THR A 57 27.45 -7.67 -22.87
N VAL A 58 27.24 -8.98 -23.10
CA VAL A 58 27.01 -9.94 -22.01
C VAL A 58 28.12 -9.90 -20.95
N PRO A 59 29.43 -9.86 -21.29
CA PRO A 59 30.48 -9.73 -20.29
C PRO A 59 30.36 -8.47 -19.41
N ASN A 60 29.87 -7.36 -19.96
CA ASN A 60 29.63 -6.13 -19.19
C ASN A 60 28.46 -6.32 -18.21
N ILE A 61 27.39 -6.99 -18.63
CA ILE A 61 26.29 -7.39 -17.74
C ILE A 61 26.80 -8.32 -16.62
N SER A 62 27.57 -9.36 -16.95
CA SER A 62 28.14 -10.28 -15.97
C SER A 62 29.03 -9.55 -14.95
N MET A 63 29.83 -8.58 -15.42
CA MET A 63 30.64 -7.74 -14.55
C MET A 63 29.77 -6.93 -13.56
N HIS A 64 28.73 -6.25 -14.03
CA HIS A 64 27.85 -5.47 -13.15
C HIS A 64 27.08 -6.35 -12.16
N ILE A 65 26.58 -7.52 -12.57
CA ILE A 65 25.91 -8.48 -11.67
C ILE A 65 26.84 -8.89 -10.53
N ARG A 66 28.09 -9.23 -10.86
CA ARG A 66 29.09 -9.59 -9.84
C ARG A 66 29.34 -8.43 -8.87
N ASN A 67 29.52 -7.21 -9.37
CA ASN A 67 29.72 -6.04 -8.51
C ASN A 67 28.52 -5.78 -7.59
N VAL A 68 27.29 -5.95 -8.09
CA VAL A 68 26.05 -5.81 -7.29
C VAL A 68 26.06 -6.76 -6.09
N TYR A 69 26.50 -8.01 -6.29
CA TYR A 69 26.63 -8.98 -5.20
C TYR A 69 27.82 -8.69 -4.29
N GLU A 70 28.98 -8.30 -4.83
CA GLU A 70 30.17 -7.94 -4.04
C GLU A 70 29.93 -6.72 -3.14
N GLU A 71 29.12 -5.76 -3.60
CA GLU A 71 28.70 -4.58 -2.86
C GLU A 71 27.61 -4.90 -1.82
N GLY A 72 27.02 -6.09 -1.87
CA GLY A 72 25.93 -6.50 -0.97
C GLY A 72 24.61 -5.76 -1.22
N GLU A 73 24.40 -5.17 -2.40
CA GLU A 73 23.14 -4.50 -2.74
C GLU A 73 22.00 -5.52 -2.85
N LEU A 74 22.28 -6.69 -3.44
CA LEU A 74 21.32 -7.78 -3.62
C LEU A 74 21.92 -9.12 -3.20
N ALA A 75 21.06 -10.06 -2.80
CA ALA A 75 21.44 -11.42 -2.44
C ALA A 75 21.13 -12.40 -3.60
N PRO A 76 22.09 -13.24 -4.05
CA PRO A 76 21.89 -14.14 -5.18
C PRO A 76 20.64 -15.02 -5.04
N GLU A 77 20.36 -15.53 -3.85
CA GLU A 77 19.26 -16.47 -3.59
C GLU A 77 17.88 -15.85 -3.86
N ALA A 78 17.76 -14.53 -3.82
CA ALA A 78 16.51 -13.79 -4.04
C ALA A 78 16.36 -13.27 -5.49
N THR A 79 17.46 -13.20 -6.25
CA THR A 79 17.49 -12.46 -7.52
C THR A 79 17.78 -13.30 -8.75
N VAL A 80 18.17 -14.57 -8.58
CA VAL A 80 18.42 -15.50 -9.70
C VAL A 80 17.59 -16.77 -9.59
N LYS A 81 16.98 -17.19 -10.71
CA LYS A 81 16.40 -18.52 -10.85
C LYS A 81 17.03 -19.23 -12.05
N LYS A 82 17.16 -20.54 -11.95
CA LYS A 82 17.64 -21.38 -13.05
C LYS A 82 16.44 -21.98 -13.77
N SER A 83 16.40 -21.85 -15.10
CA SER A 83 15.39 -22.52 -15.92
C SER A 83 16.03 -23.26 -17.09
N LEU A 84 15.47 -24.42 -17.43
CA LEU A 84 15.92 -25.24 -18.55
C LEU A 84 15.29 -24.68 -19.83
N THR A 85 16.11 -24.12 -20.70
CA THR A 85 15.66 -23.65 -22.01
C THR A 85 16.13 -24.61 -23.10
N VAL A 86 15.19 -25.11 -23.90
CA VAL A 86 15.47 -25.92 -25.09
C VAL A 86 15.70 -24.96 -26.25
N ARG A 87 16.90 -24.98 -26.84
CA ARG A 87 17.20 -24.24 -28.06
C ARG A 87 17.51 -25.22 -29.19
N GLN A 88 16.99 -24.94 -30.38
CA GLN A 88 17.34 -25.69 -31.58
C GLN A 88 18.61 -25.09 -32.19
N GLU A 89 19.72 -25.84 -32.13
CA GLU A 89 21.00 -25.46 -32.75
C GLU A 89 21.22 -26.39 -33.97
N GLY A 90 20.93 -25.87 -35.16
CA GLY A 90 20.95 -26.67 -36.40
C GLY A 90 19.88 -27.78 -36.37
N ALA A 91 20.29 -29.04 -36.45
CA ALA A 91 19.38 -30.19 -36.41
C ALA A 91 19.20 -30.82 -35.01
N ARG A 92 19.80 -30.24 -33.96
CA ARG A 92 19.77 -30.81 -32.60
C ARG A 92 19.06 -29.88 -31.61
N ASN A 93 18.27 -30.48 -30.73
CA ASN A 93 17.73 -29.80 -29.55
C ASN A 93 18.76 -29.89 -28.43
N VAL A 94 19.23 -28.74 -27.94
CA VAL A 94 20.17 -28.64 -26.83
C VAL A 94 19.44 -28.00 -25.65
N GLN A 95 19.39 -28.72 -24.53
CA GLN A 95 18.94 -28.18 -23.25
C GLN A 95 20.11 -27.46 -22.58
N ARG A 96 19.89 -26.20 -22.21
CA ARG A 96 20.82 -25.45 -21.36
C ARG A 96 20.09 -24.91 -20.15
N GLU A 97 20.73 -25.04 -19.00
CA GLU A 97 20.33 -24.33 -17.80
C GLU A 97 20.76 -22.87 -17.95
N LEU A 98 19.79 -21.94 -17.93
CA LEU A 98 20.04 -20.51 -18.02
C LEU A 98 19.63 -19.83 -16.72
N ASP A 99 20.47 -18.87 -16.32
CA ASP A 99 20.18 -17.98 -15.21
C ASP A 99 19.26 -16.83 -15.67
N TYR A 100 18.15 -16.66 -14.96
CA TYR A 100 17.20 -15.57 -15.11
C TYR A 100 17.28 -14.65 -13.91
N TYR A 101 17.33 -13.35 -14.17
CA TYR A 101 17.45 -12.31 -13.15
C TYR A 101 16.17 -11.51 -13.04
N ASN A 102 15.75 -11.21 -11.81
CA ASN A 102 14.50 -10.51 -11.52
C ASN A 102 14.58 -8.99 -11.82
N LEU A 103 13.46 -8.29 -11.63
CA LEU A 103 13.35 -6.85 -11.84
C LEU A 103 14.38 -6.03 -11.05
N ASP A 104 14.67 -6.38 -9.79
CA ASP A 104 15.62 -5.65 -8.95
C ASP A 104 17.02 -5.66 -9.58
N MET A 105 17.48 -6.83 -10.01
CA MET A 105 18.77 -6.97 -10.69
C MET A 105 18.80 -6.17 -12.01
N ILE A 106 17.72 -6.21 -12.79
CA ILE A 106 17.60 -5.46 -14.05
C ILE A 106 17.73 -3.95 -13.79
N ILE A 107 17.09 -3.44 -12.74
CA ILE A 107 17.19 -2.04 -12.32
C ILE A 107 18.63 -1.71 -11.90
N SER A 108 19.23 -2.49 -11.01
CA SER A 108 20.59 -2.27 -10.51
C SER A 108 21.64 -2.27 -11.61
N VAL A 109 21.51 -3.17 -12.59
CA VAL A 109 22.38 -3.20 -13.78
C VAL A 109 22.11 -2.00 -14.69
N GLY A 110 20.84 -1.66 -14.94
CA GLY A 110 20.46 -0.51 -15.76
C GLY A 110 21.03 0.82 -15.28
N TYR A 111 21.17 1.01 -13.97
CA TYR A 111 21.84 2.18 -13.40
C TYR A 111 23.36 2.21 -13.64
N ARG A 112 24.01 1.06 -13.76
CA ARG A 112 25.47 0.93 -13.89
C ARG A 112 25.96 0.88 -15.33
N VAL A 113 25.14 0.40 -16.25
CA VAL A 113 25.52 0.29 -17.67
C VAL A 113 25.70 1.68 -18.30
N LYS A 114 26.75 1.82 -19.12
CA LYS A 114 27.00 3.01 -19.93
C LYS A 114 26.53 2.78 -21.36
N SER A 115 25.28 3.13 -21.64
CA SER A 115 24.72 3.16 -22.99
C SER A 115 23.68 4.27 -23.14
N HIS A 116 23.27 4.54 -24.38
CA HIS A 116 22.19 5.51 -24.66
C HIS A 116 20.86 5.07 -24.03
N VAL A 117 20.53 3.78 -24.14
CA VAL A 117 19.31 3.21 -23.54
C VAL A 117 19.36 3.25 -22.02
N ALA A 118 20.50 2.89 -21.40
CA ALA A 118 20.68 3.00 -19.95
C ALA A 118 20.61 4.46 -19.47
N THR A 119 21.04 5.42 -20.29
CA THR A 119 20.89 6.85 -19.98
C THR A 119 19.43 7.28 -19.99
N ARG A 120 18.64 6.84 -20.98
CA ARG A 120 17.18 7.08 -21.01
C ARG A 120 16.47 6.41 -19.83
N PHE A 121 16.86 5.18 -19.49
CA PHE A 121 16.37 4.46 -18.31
C PHE A 121 16.58 5.29 -17.03
N ARG A 122 17.80 5.80 -16.82
CA ARG A 122 18.13 6.65 -15.66
C ARG A 122 17.36 7.97 -15.66
N GLN A 123 17.21 8.62 -16.82
CA GLN A 123 16.41 9.85 -16.95
C GLN A 123 14.95 9.61 -16.56
N TRP A 124 14.35 8.54 -17.09
CA TRP A 124 12.99 8.12 -16.72
C TRP A 124 12.89 7.87 -15.21
N ALA A 125 13.79 7.06 -14.65
CA ALA A 125 13.73 6.70 -13.23
C ALA A 125 13.92 7.92 -12.32
N THR A 126 14.83 8.84 -12.68
CA THR A 126 15.04 10.11 -11.97
C THR A 126 13.81 10.99 -12.01
N GLN A 127 13.11 11.08 -13.16
CA GLN A 127 11.86 11.83 -13.28
C GLN A 127 10.77 11.23 -12.37
N ARG A 128 10.64 9.90 -12.34
CA ARG A 128 9.64 9.21 -11.51
C ARG A 128 9.93 9.36 -10.01
N LEU A 129 11.20 9.22 -9.62
CA LEU A 129 11.62 9.47 -8.24
C LEU A 129 11.40 10.94 -7.85
N GLY A 130 11.73 11.89 -8.73
CA GLY A 130 11.47 13.31 -8.50
C GLY A 130 9.98 13.62 -8.32
N GLU A 131 9.12 13.02 -9.15
CA GLU A 131 7.66 13.15 -9.01
C GLU A 131 7.17 12.61 -7.66
N TYR A 132 7.63 11.42 -7.26
CA TYR A 132 7.29 10.84 -5.98
C TYR A 132 7.77 11.71 -4.80
N LEU A 133 9.01 12.22 -4.86
CA LEU A 133 9.57 13.07 -3.81
C LEU A 133 8.82 14.41 -3.64
N VAL A 134 8.27 14.96 -4.74
CA VAL A 134 7.52 16.22 -4.70
C VAL A 134 6.04 16.02 -4.36
N LYS A 135 5.38 15.06 -5.00
CA LYS A 135 3.92 14.85 -4.88
C LYS A 135 3.54 13.85 -3.79
N GLY A 136 4.45 12.94 -3.43
CA GLY A 136 4.19 11.82 -2.52
C GLY A 136 3.54 10.60 -3.18
N PHE A 137 3.35 10.59 -4.50
CA PHE A 137 2.77 9.47 -5.25
C PHE A 137 3.31 9.42 -6.68
N LEU A 138 3.19 8.25 -7.32
CA LEU A 138 3.46 8.03 -8.74
C LEU A 138 2.31 7.21 -9.33
N LEU A 139 1.77 7.64 -10.48
CA LEU A 139 0.71 6.93 -11.20
C LEU A 139 1.10 6.74 -12.66
N ASP A 140 0.67 5.61 -13.21
CA ASP A 140 0.69 5.35 -14.65
C ASP A 140 -0.75 5.42 -15.18
N ASP A 141 -1.21 6.64 -15.47
CA ASP A 141 -2.61 6.90 -15.82
C ASP A 141 -3.07 6.12 -17.06
N GLU A 142 -2.18 5.91 -18.03
CA GLU A 142 -2.53 5.20 -19.27
C GLU A 142 -2.72 3.70 -19.02
N ARG A 143 -1.87 3.09 -18.18
CA ARG A 143 -2.05 1.70 -17.74
C ARG A 143 -3.29 1.53 -16.86
N LEU A 144 -3.60 2.51 -16.02
CA LEU A 144 -4.80 2.49 -15.18
C LEU A 144 -6.09 2.66 -15.99
N LYS A 145 -6.07 3.44 -17.08
CA LYS A 145 -7.22 3.58 -17.99
C LYS A 145 -7.40 2.38 -18.92
N ASN A 146 -6.30 1.77 -19.34
CA ASN A 146 -6.27 0.67 -20.32
C ASN A 146 -5.55 -0.55 -19.71
N PRO A 147 -6.22 -1.33 -18.84
CA PRO A 147 -5.59 -2.49 -18.22
C PRO A 147 -5.35 -3.60 -19.25
N ASP A 148 -4.09 -3.85 -19.59
CA ASP A 148 -3.68 -4.94 -20.50
C ASP A 148 -3.72 -6.34 -19.84
N GLN A 149 -3.91 -6.41 -18.51
CA GLN A 149 -3.92 -7.66 -17.73
C GLN A 149 -5.25 -7.81 -16.98
N PRO A 150 -5.73 -9.06 -16.75
CA PRO A 150 -7.02 -9.33 -16.09
C PRO A 150 -7.07 -8.95 -14.60
N PHE A 151 -5.92 -8.67 -13.98
CA PHE A 151 -5.81 -8.14 -12.62
C PHE A 151 -5.13 -6.78 -12.69
N ASP A 152 -5.81 -5.74 -12.21
CA ASP A 152 -5.23 -4.42 -12.00
C ASP A 152 -5.14 -4.08 -10.50
N TYR A 153 -4.31 -3.09 -10.19
CA TYR A 153 -4.19 -2.54 -8.83
C TYR A 153 -5.12 -1.33 -8.64
N PHE A 154 -6.12 -1.14 -9.52
CA PHE A 154 -6.97 0.04 -9.49
C PHE A 154 -7.88 0.05 -8.25
N GLU A 155 -8.50 -1.09 -7.93
CA GLU A 155 -9.31 -1.24 -6.71
C GLU A 155 -8.48 -1.08 -5.43
N GLU A 156 -7.22 -1.52 -5.44
CA GLU A 156 -6.31 -1.29 -4.32
C GLU A 156 -5.95 0.19 -4.18
N LEU A 157 -5.62 0.85 -5.30
CA LEU A 157 -5.34 2.29 -5.33
C LEU A 157 -6.54 3.09 -4.83
N LEU A 158 -7.76 2.75 -5.27
CA LEU A 158 -8.99 3.40 -4.83
C LEU A 158 -9.19 3.26 -3.32
N ARG A 159 -8.99 2.05 -2.77
CA ARG A 159 -9.06 1.82 -1.32
C ARG A 159 -8.02 2.63 -0.55
N ARG A 160 -6.78 2.72 -1.04
CA ARG A 160 -5.73 3.57 -0.44
C ARG A 160 -6.12 5.04 -0.48
N ILE A 161 -6.65 5.53 -1.60
CA ILE A 161 -7.12 6.92 -1.73
C ILE A 161 -8.29 7.19 -0.76
N GLN A 162 -9.26 6.28 -0.67
CA GLN A 162 -10.37 6.38 0.27
C GLN A 162 -9.86 6.45 1.72
N ASP A 163 -8.94 5.59 2.13
CA ASP A 163 -8.39 5.64 3.50
C ASP A 163 -7.59 6.93 3.78
N ILE A 164 -6.88 7.46 2.78
CA ILE A 164 -6.19 8.76 2.88
C ILE A 164 -7.23 9.89 3.06
N ARG A 165 -8.30 9.89 2.27
CA ARG A 165 -9.37 10.90 2.32
C ARG A 165 -10.15 10.85 3.63
N THR A 166 -10.39 9.65 4.15
CA THR A 166 -11.12 9.42 5.39
C THR A 166 -10.22 9.44 6.62
N SER A 167 -8.91 9.69 6.44
CA SER A 167 -8.10 10.07 7.59
C SER A 167 -8.75 11.29 8.22
N GLU A 168 -9.03 11.22 9.52
CA GLU A 168 -9.86 12.20 10.25
C GLU A 168 -9.45 13.63 9.90
N ARG A 169 -8.13 13.91 9.85
CA ARG A 169 -7.60 15.21 9.46
C ARG A 169 -8.03 15.68 8.06
N ARG A 170 -7.94 14.83 7.04
CA ARG A 170 -8.29 15.21 5.65
C ARG A 170 -9.80 15.35 5.50
N PHE A 171 -10.57 14.46 6.10
CA PHE A 171 -12.02 14.55 6.16
C PHE A 171 -12.47 15.86 6.80
N TYR A 172 -12.02 16.14 8.03
CA TYR A 172 -12.41 17.37 8.74
C TYR A 172 -11.93 18.62 8.03
N GLN A 173 -10.73 18.61 7.44
CA GLN A 173 -10.28 19.74 6.64
C GLN A 173 -11.24 20.02 5.48
N LYS A 174 -11.61 18.98 4.72
CA LYS A 174 -12.48 19.13 3.55
C LYS A 174 -13.91 19.54 3.92
N ILE A 175 -14.44 18.95 4.97
CA ILE A 175 -15.73 19.32 5.55
C ILE A 175 -15.71 20.77 6.01
N THR A 176 -14.63 21.19 6.68
CA THR A 176 -14.44 22.59 7.12
C THR A 176 -14.38 23.52 5.91
N ASP A 177 -13.65 23.17 4.85
CA ASP A 177 -13.59 23.98 3.63
C ASP A 177 -14.98 24.19 3.01
N ILE A 178 -15.84 23.15 3.04
CA ILE A 178 -17.22 23.24 2.54
C ILE A 178 -18.07 24.10 3.46
N TYR A 179 -18.02 23.88 4.77
CA TYR A 179 -18.88 24.61 5.71
C TYR A 179 -18.44 26.03 5.98
N ALA A 180 -17.16 26.35 5.75
CA ALA A 180 -16.68 27.72 5.71
C ALA A 180 -17.33 28.56 4.60
N THR A 181 -18.00 27.92 3.62
CA THR A 181 -18.84 28.63 2.62
C THR A 181 -20.23 28.98 3.13
N SER A 182 -20.61 28.51 4.33
CA SER A 182 -21.91 28.82 4.93
C SER A 182 -21.98 30.29 5.35
N VAL A 183 -23.19 30.86 5.31
CA VAL A 183 -23.42 32.28 5.56
C VAL A 183 -23.04 32.69 6.99
N ASP A 184 -23.24 31.78 7.94
CA ASP A 184 -23.10 31.98 9.39
C ASP A 184 -21.93 31.19 9.99
N TYR A 185 -20.98 30.74 9.17
CA TYR A 185 -19.83 30.00 9.69
C TYR A 185 -18.87 30.92 10.46
N ASP A 186 -18.58 30.53 11.70
CA ASP A 186 -17.54 31.13 12.52
C ASP A 186 -16.83 30.02 13.33
N PRO A 187 -15.53 29.77 13.10
CA PRO A 187 -14.82 28.68 13.75
C PRO A 187 -14.70 28.84 15.27
N THR A 188 -14.99 30.03 15.81
CA THR A 188 -14.93 30.32 17.25
C THR A 188 -16.27 30.10 17.96
N GLN A 189 -17.36 29.94 17.21
CA GLN A 189 -18.69 29.75 17.80
C GLN A 189 -18.94 28.30 18.20
N GLU A 190 -19.64 28.14 19.33
CA GLU A 190 -20.02 26.84 19.88
C GLU A 190 -20.83 26.00 18.87
N ILE A 191 -21.70 26.64 18.08
CA ILE A 191 -22.49 25.97 17.03
C ILE A 191 -21.61 25.24 16.01
N SER A 192 -20.47 25.83 15.61
CA SER A 192 -19.55 25.21 14.65
C SER A 192 -18.76 24.08 15.29
N ILE A 193 -18.30 24.26 16.53
CA ILE A 193 -17.57 23.22 17.28
C ILE A 193 -18.46 21.99 17.52
N ASP A 194 -19.68 22.22 18.02
CA ASP A 194 -20.64 21.16 18.30
C ASP A 194 -21.12 20.48 17.03
N PHE A 195 -21.25 21.24 15.94
CA PHE A 195 -21.55 20.68 14.63
C PHE A 195 -20.50 19.61 14.24
N PHE A 196 -19.19 19.91 14.28
CA PHE A 196 -18.16 18.92 13.90
C PHE A 196 -18.15 17.69 14.81
N ARG A 197 -18.32 17.90 16.12
CA ARG A 197 -18.45 16.81 17.10
C ARG A 197 -19.67 15.92 16.79
N THR A 198 -20.78 16.53 16.40
CA THR A 198 -22.02 15.83 16.04
C THR A 198 -21.84 15.04 14.76
N VAL A 199 -21.18 15.60 13.73
CA VAL A 199 -20.88 14.88 12.48
C VAL A 199 -20.04 13.64 12.78
N GLN A 200 -18.96 13.77 13.55
CA GLN A 200 -18.10 12.64 13.92
C GLN A 200 -18.90 11.50 14.55
N ASN A 201 -19.67 11.82 15.60
CA ASN A 201 -20.39 10.82 16.35
C ASN A 201 -21.53 10.20 15.54
N LYS A 202 -22.20 10.97 14.67
CA LYS A 202 -23.22 10.42 13.75
C LYS A 202 -22.61 9.44 12.74
N MET A 203 -21.43 9.76 12.18
CA MET A 203 -20.75 8.85 11.25
C MET A 203 -20.30 7.54 11.93
N HIS A 204 -19.74 7.62 13.13
CA HIS A 204 -19.41 6.41 13.89
C HIS A 204 -20.65 5.60 14.24
N TRP A 205 -21.69 6.27 14.75
CA TRP A 205 -22.95 5.61 15.14
C TRP A 205 -23.62 4.89 13.97
N ALA A 206 -23.66 5.50 12.79
CA ALA A 206 -24.25 4.91 11.59
C ALA A 206 -23.60 3.57 11.17
N ILE A 207 -22.37 3.31 11.63
CA ILE A 207 -21.62 2.10 11.32
C ILE A 207 -21.59 1.12 12.50
N THR A 208 -21.38 1.61 13.72
CA THR A 208 -21.08 0.77 14.89
C THR A 208 -22.18 0.76 15.94
N GLY A 209 -23.16 1.66 15.86
CA GLY A 209 -24.12 1.93 16.93
C GLY A 209 -23.49 2.52 18.19
N MET A 210 -22.28 3.09 18.09
CA MET A 210 -21.52 3.67 19.20
C MET A 210 -20.93 5.03 18.81
N THR A 211 -20.86 5.94 19.76
CA THR A 211 -20.10 7.19 19.64
C THR A 211 -18.58 6.92 19.66
N ALA A 212 -17.77 7.89 19.24
CA ALA A 212 -16.30 7.74 19.25
C ALA A 212 -15.77 7.40 20.66
N ALA A 213 -16.32 8.04 21.70
CA ALA A 213 -15.93 7.79 23.09
C ALA A 213 -16.32 6.37 23.55
N GLU A 214 -17.50 5.89 23.19
CA GLU A 214 -17.95 4.52 23.50
C GLU A 214 -17.08 3.47 22.79
N ILE A 215 -16.73 3.69 21.51
CA ILE A 215 -15.83 2.79 20.76
C ILE A 215 -14.49 2.64 21.48
N ILE A 216 -13.85 3.77 21.85
CA ILE A 216 -12.56 3.74 22.55
C ILE A 216 -12.71 3.04 23.88
N HIS A 217 -13.69 3.46 24.69
CA HIS A 217 -13.89 2.95 26.03
C HIS A 217 -14.17 1.44 26.05
N ASP A 218 -14.99 0.94 25.14
CA ASP A 218 -15.42 -0.46 25.15
C ASP A 218 -14.40 -1.40 24.51
N ARG A 219 -13.60 -0.91 23.56
CA ARG A 219 -12.67 -1.75 22.80
C ARG A 219 -11.24 -1.73 23.34
N VAL A 220 -10.84 -0.71 24.08
CA VAL A 220 -9.50 -0.61 24.65
C VAL A 220 -9.27 -1.64 25.76
N ASP A 221 -8.18 -2.38 25.63
CA ASP A 221 -7.83 -3.47 26.57
C ASP A 221 -6.33 -3.79 26.46
N ALA A 222 -5.54 -3.48 27.50
CA ALA A 222 -4.11 -3.72 27.52
C ALA A 222 -3.74 -5.20 27.37
N GLU A 223 -4.63 -6.14 27.71
CA GLU A 223 -4.34 -7.57 27.60
C GLU A 223 -4.42 -8.08 26.17
N LYS A 224 -5.18 -7.41 25.30
CA LYS A 224 -5.25 -7.74 23.87
C LYS A 224 -3.96 -7.39 23.14
N LYS A 225 -3.73 -8.07 22.01
CA LYS A 225 -2.68 -7.71 21.06
C LYS A 225 -2.89 -6.26 20.63
N ASN A 226 -1.83 -5.45 20.70
CA ASN A 226 -1.84 -4.03 20.35
C ASN A 226 -2.98 -3.24 21.02
N MET A 227 -3.37 -3.63 22.23
CA MET A 227 -4.45 -3.01 23.01
C MET A 227 -5.85 -3.04 22.38
N GLY A 228 -6.07 -3.90 21.38
CA GLY A 228 -7.32 -3.96 20.62
C GLY A 228 -7.35 -3.01 19.40
N LEU A 229 -6.27 -2.28 19.11
CA LEU A 229 -6.18 -1.49 17.88
C LEU A 229 -5.99 -2.40 16.66
N THR A 230 -6.65 -2.04 15.56
CA THR A 230 -6.61 -2.72 14.26
C THR A 230 -5.78 -1.95 13.24
N ASN A 231 -5.67 -0.63 13.37
CA ASN A 231 -4.93 0.24 12.46
C ASN A 231 -4.33 1.44 13.22
N TRP A 232 -3.08 1.82 12.94
CA TRP A 232 -2.44 3.04 13.46
C TRP A 232 -1.26 3.44 12.55
N ARG A 233 -0.74 4.66 12.76
CA ARG A 233 0.37 5.17 11.95
C ARG A 233 1.73 4.76 12.53
N GLY A 234 2.51 4.05 11.73
CA GLY A 234 3.91 3.71 12.02
C GLY A 234 4.08 2.35 12.69
N ASN A 235 5.35 1.99 12.96
CA ASN A 235 5.70 0.62 13.37
C ASN A 235 5.53 0.36 14.87
N LYS A 236 5.39 1.42 15.68
CA LYS A 236 5.24 1.33 17.14
C LYS A 236 3.99 2.08 17.58
N LEU A 237 3.25 1.47 18.51
CA LEU A 237 2.04 2.04 19.10
C LEU A 237 2.39 3.21 20.03
N ARG A 238 1.79 4.38 19.80
CA ARG A 238 2.00 5.58 20.61
C ARG A 238 0.76 5.92 21.42
N LYS A 239 0.95 6.67 22.51
CA LYS A 239 -0.15 7.16 23.35
C LYS A 239 -1.21 7.94 22.58
N ALA A 240 -0.82 8.71 21.56
CA ALA A 240 -1.78 9.44 20.72
C ALA A 240 -2.63 8.53 19.81
N ASP A 241 -2.20 7.29 19.55
CA ASP A 241 -2.94 6.37 18.69
C ASP A 241 -4.11 5.71 19.44
N VAL A 242 -4.04 5.59 20.78
CA VAL A 242 -5.09 4.94 21.60
C VAL A 242 -6.31 5.83 21.87
N THR A 243 -6.23 7.11 21.55
CA THR A 243 -7.34 8.07 21.71
C THR A 243 -8.16 8.27 20.43
N ILE A 244 -7.85 7.52 19.36
CA ILE A 244 -8.51 7.65 18.05
C ILE A 244 -9.49 6.49 17.86
N ALA A 245 -10.79 6.79 17.81
CA ALA A 245 -11.83 5.76 17.69
C ALA A 245 -11.70 4.92 16.40
N LYS A 246 -11.33 5.55 15.28
CA LYS A 246 -11.09 4.88 13.99
C LYS A 246 -10.10 3.70 14.12
N ASN A 247 -9.11 3.81 15.01
CA ASN A 247 -8.07 2.80 15.18
C ASN A 247 -8.55 1.50 15.85
N TYR A 248 -9.76 1.50 16.40
CA TYR A 248 -10.40 0.33 17.03
C TYR A 248 -11.47 -0.32 16.13
N LEU A 249 -11.68 0.18 14.91
CA LEU A 249 -12.68 -0.35 13.99
C LEU A 249 -12.18 -1.62 13.30
N ALA A 250 -13.03 -2.63 13.18
CA ALA A 250 -12.75 -3.79 12.34
C ALA A 250 -12.62 -3.36 10.87
N GLU A 251 -11.99 -4.20 10.04
CA GLU A 251 -11.77 -3.88 8.62
C GLU A 251 -13.09 -3.57 7.88
N GLU A 252 -14.13 -4.34 8.12
CA GLU A 252 -15.47 -4.13 7.53
C GLU A 252 -16.10 -2.80 7.98
N GLU A 253 -15.99 -2.46 9.27
CA GLU A 253 -16.48 -1.20 9.82
C GLU A 253 -15.70 -0.01 9.25
N LEU A 254 -14.39 -0.17 9.09
CA LEU A 254 -13.51 0.86 8.52
C LEU A 254 -13.87 1.12 7.05
N LEU A 255 -14.07 0.07 6.27
CA LEU A 255 -14.51 0.17 4.87
C LEU A 255 -15.90 0.83 4.78
N ALA A 256 -16.84 0.44 5.63
CA ALA A 256 -18.18 1.02 5.65
C ALA A 256 -18.16 2.51 6.06
N LEU A 257 -17.37 2.87 7.07
CA LEU A 257 -17.16 4.26 7.47
C LEU A 257 -16.53 5.07 6.34
N ASN A 258 -15.48 4.53 5.71
CA ASN A 258 -14.78 5.20 4.62
C ASN A 258 -15.73 5.50 3.45
N ASN A 259 -16.57 4.53 3.09
CA ASN A 259 -17.56 4.67 2.03
C ASN A 259 -18.62 5.73 2.38
N LEU A 260 -19.21 5.67 3.58
CA LEU A 260 -20.22 6.62 4.02
C LEU A 260 -19.70 8.07 4.04
N VAL A 261 -18.48 8.25 4.56
CA VAL A 261 -17.79 9.54 4.60
C VAL A 261 -17.55 10.09 3.19
N GLU A 262 -17.07 9.25 2.27
CA GLU A 262 -16.80 9.65 0.89
C GLU A 262 -18.08 10.09 0.16
N GLN A 263 -19.15 9.32 0.29
CA GLN A 263 -20.45 9.67 -0.28
C GLN A 263 -20.97 11.01 0.27
N TYR A 264 -20.82 11.24 1.58
CA TYR A 264 -21.24 12.49 2.19
C TYR A 264 -20.41 13.69 1.70
N LEU A 265 -19.10 13.53 1.56
CA LEU A 265 -18.22 14.56 0.98
C LEU A 265 -18.66 14.94 -0.43
N ILE A 266 -18.89 13.96 -1.31
CA ILE A 266 -19.34 14.20 -2.69
C ILE A 266 -20.67 14.94 -2.69
N PHE A 267 -21.60 14.53 -1.84
CA PHE A 267 -22.89 15.20 -1.68
C PHE A 267 -22.72 16.67 -1.25
N ALA A 268 -21.89 16.92 -0.24
CA ALA A 268 -21.65 18.26 0.29
C ALA A 268 -20.92 19.16 -0.73
N GLU A 269 -19.92 18.64 -1.43
CA GLU A 269 -19.23 19.33 -2.54
C GLU A 269 -20.21 19.71 -3.65
N GLY A 270 -21.06 18.78 -4.08
CA GLY A 270 -22.06 19.04 -5.13
C GLY A 270 -23.03 20.17 -4.75
N ARG A 271 -23.35 20.32 -3.47
CA ARG A 271 -24.18 21.44 -2.96
C ARG A 271 -23.40 22.75 -2.99
N ALA A 272 -22.15 22.74 -2.50
CA ALA A 272 -21.28 23.92 -2.52
C ALA A 272 -21.01 24.43 -3.95
N MET A 273 -20.78 23.52 -4.91
CA MET A 273 -20.57 23.86 -6.32
C MET A 273 -21.77 24.56 -6.97
N ARG A 274 -23.00 24.24 -6.52
CA ARG A 274 -24.22 24.90 -7.00
C ARG A 274 -24.42 26.29 -6.40
N ARG A 275 -23.54 26.74 -5.49
CA ARG A 275 -23.59 28.04 -4.81
C ARG A 275 -24.95 28.33 -4.16
N VAL A 276 -25.60 27.28 -3.67
CA VAL A 276 -26.83 27.43 -2.89
C VAL A 276 -26.42 27.96 -1.51
N PRO A 277 -26.92 29.13 -1.07
CA PRO A 277 -26.66 29.62 0.28
C PRO A 277 -27.11 28.59 1.32
N MET A 278 -26.25 28.31 2.29
CA MET A 278 -26.49 27.32 3.34
C MET A 278 -26.08 27.94 4.69
N HIS A 279 -26.85 27.61 5.72
CA HIS A 279 -26.51 27.86 7.11
C HIS A 279 -25.97 26.58 7.77
N MET A 280 -25.26 26.70 8.90
CA MET A 280 -24.77 25.55 9.67
C MET A 280 -25.91 24.58 10.05
N THR A 281 -27.10 25.10 10.37
CA THR A 281 -28.29 24.29 10.66
C THR A 281 -28.80 23.51 9.46
N ASP A 282 -28.69 24.07 8.25
CA ASP A 282 -29.07 23.38 7.02
C ASP A 282 -28.17 22.19 6.76
N TRP A 283 -26.87 22.31 7.06
CA TRP A 283 -25.91 21.21 6.93
C TRP A 283 -26.21 20.07 7.89
N SER A 284 -26.59 20.37 9.13
CA SER A 284 -27.03 19.36 10.10
C SER A 284 -28.26 18.60 9.60
N ALA A 285 -29.28 19.33 9.13
CA ALA A 285 -30.50 18.72 8.59
C ALA A 285 -30.21 17.88 7.33
N LYS A 286 -29.26 18.31 6.49
CA LYS A 286 -28.86 17.56 5.30
C LYS A 286 -28.04 16.32 5.63
N LEU A 287 -27.21 16.35 6.67
CA LEU A 287 -26.55 15.15 7.18
C LEU A 287 -27.57 14.11 7.64
N ASP A 288 -28.57 14.53 8.41
CA ASP A 288 -29.60 13.61 8.91
C ASP A 288 -30.43 13.01 7.77
N ALA A 289 -30.82 13.84 6.80
CA ALA A 289 -31.50 13.35 5.60
C ALA A 289 -30.63 12.38 4.79
N PHE A 290 -29.32 12.65 4.69
CA PHE A 290 -28.37 11.78 4.00
C PHE A 290 -28.21 10.42 4.69
N LEU A 291 -28.08 10.40 6.01
CA LEU A 291 -27.98 9.15 6.79
C LEU A 291 -29.27 8.33 6.69
N ASN A 292 -30.43 8.99 6.79
CA ASN A 292 -31.73 8.32 6.63
C ASN A 292 -31.89 7.71 5.22
N LEU A 293 -31.51 8.44 4.17
CA LEU A 293 -31.52 7.94 2.79
C LEU A 293 -30.65 6.68 2.60
N ASN A 294 -29.57 6.56 3.38
CA ASN A 294 -28.68 5.41 3.38
C ASN A 294 -29.15 4.29 4.33
N GLU A 295 -30.39 4.36 4.84
CA GLU A 295 -30.98 3.40 5.77
C GLU A 295 -30.12 3.20 7.04
N ARG A 296 -29.48 4.28 7.50
CA ARG A 296 -28.63 4.26 8.70
C ARG A 296 -29.37 4.80 9.92
N ASP A 297 -29.09 4.18 11.07
CA ASP A 297 -29.52 4.72 12.36
C ASP A 297 -28.80 6.05 12.64
N ILE A 298 -29.57 7.03 13.12
CA ILE A 298 -29.08 8.38 13.39
C ILE A 298 -28.95 8.54 14.90
N LEU A 299 -27.79 8.99 15.35
CA LEU A 299 -27.57 9.37 16.74
C LEU A 299 -28.43 10.58 17.10
N THR A 300 -29.34 10.41 18.06
CA THR A 300 -30.26 11.44 18.57
C THR A 300 -29.95 11.88 20.01
N HIS A 301 -28.91 11.34 20.62
CA HIS A 301 -28.48 11.62 21.99
C HIS A 301 -26.96 11.82 22.09
N ALA A 302 -26.45 12.30 23.22
CA ALA A 302 -25.01 12.55 23.41
C ALA A 302 -24.14 11.28 23.53
N GLY A 303 -24.76 10.12 23.78
CA GLY A 303 -24.07 8.86 24.12
C GLY A 303 -24.03 8.64 25.63
N LYS A 304 -23.44 7.52 26.06
CA LYS A 304 -23.37 7.12 27.48
C LYS A 304 -22.01 7.43 28.11
N ILE A 305 -20.95 7.53 27.32
CA ILE A 305 -19.57 7.72 27.79
C ILE A 305 -19.06 9.09 27.35
N SER A 306 -18.45 9.82 28.28
CA SER A 306 -17.81 11.11 27.97
C SER A 306 -16.45 10.92 27.31
N HIS A 307 -16.04 11.91 26.52
CA HIS A 307 -14.71 11.90 25.89
C HIS A 307 -13.58 11.81 26.91
N GLU A 308 -13.67 12.55 28.02
CA GLU A 308 -12.67 12.54 29.09
C GLU A 308 -12.54 11.15 29.74
N MET A 309 -13.66 10.46 29.98
CA MET A 309 -13.64 9.10 30.54
C MET A 309 -12.99 8.11 29.58
N ALA A 310 -13.32 8.19 28.28
CA ALA A 310 -12.74 7.32 27.26
C ALA A 310 -11.23 7.53 27.12
N VAL A 311 -10.77 8.78 27.09
CA VAL A 311 -9.33 9.13 27.03
C VAL A 311 -8.59 8.66 28.28
N ALA A 312 -9.11 8.96 29.47
CA ALA A 312 -8.48 8.55 30.72
C ALA A 312 -8.31 7.02 30.80
N ARG A 313 -9.33 6.27 30.40
CA ARG A 313 -9.25 4.80 30.32
C ARG A 313 -8.20 4.35 29.31
N ALA A 314 -8.23 4.88 28.08
CA ALA A 314 -7.30 4.47 27.03
C ALA A 314 -5.84 4.75 27.39
N GLU A 315 -5.57 5.90 28.00
CA GLU A 315 -4.24 6.26 28.47
C GLU A 315 -3.75 5.35 29.61
N GLY A 316 -4.62 5.00 30.56
CA GLY A 316 -4.28 4.07 31.64
C GLY A 316 -3.97 2.65 31.15
N GLU A 317 -4.75 2.15 30.19
CA GLU A 317 -4.48 0.88 29.50
C GLU A 317 -3.14 0.95 28.72
N TYR A 318 -2.84 2.09 28.10
CA TYR A 318 -1.58 2.28 27.36
C TYR A 318 -0.36 2.21 28.28
N GLU A 319 -0.42 2.84 29.45
CA GLU A 319 0.66 2.79 30.42
C GLU A 319 0.93 1.36 30.91
N THR A 320 -0.15 0.59 31.11
CA THR A 320 -0.07 -0.83 31.51
C THR A 320 0.54 -1.68 30.39
N PHE A 321 0.05 -1.53 29.16
CA PHE A 321 0.56 -2.21 27.97
C PHE A 321 2.04 -1.88 27.72
N ASN A 322 2.40 -0.59 27.76
CA ASN A 322 3.76 -0.12 27.51
C ASN A 322 4.74 -0.66 28.55
N ARG A 323 4.36 -0.67 29.84
CA ARG A 323 5.17 -1.27 30.90
C ARG A 323 5.43 -2.76 30.65
N ARG A 324 4.39 -3.50 30.21
CA ARG A 324 4.51 -4.92 29.86
C ARG A 324 5.43 -5.13 28.65
N CYS A 325 5.34 -4.28 27.63
CA CYS A 325 6.23 -4.32 26.47
C CYS A 325 7.69 -4.06 26.84
N ILE A 326 7.97 -3.08 27.70
CA ILE A 326 9.32 -2.79 28.19
C ILE A 326 9.90 -4.00 28.92
N VAL A 327 9.15 -4.58 29.86
CA VAL A 327 9.58 -5.79 30.59
C VAL A 327 9.83 -6.96 29.64
N ALA A 328 8.99 -7.14 28.63
CA ALA A 328 9.18 -8.18 27.62
C ALA A 328 10.37 -7.92 26.67
N GLU A 329 10.71 -6.65 26.40
CA GLU A 329 11.91 -6.27 25.65
C GLU A 329 13.18 -6.47 26.50
N ASP A 330 13.15 -6.13 27.79
CA ASP A 330 14.26 -6.37 28.74
C ASP A 330 14.56 -7.88 28.93
N HIS A 331 13.57 -8.75 28.74
CA HIS A 331 13.71 -10.20 28.80
C HIS A 331 14.06 -10.87 27.45
N LYS A 332 14.11 -10.12 26.34
CA LYS A 332 14.64 -10.64 25.08
C LYS A 332 16.17 -10.57 25.12
N GLU A 333 16.84 -11.69 24.84
CA GLU A 333 18.30 -11.70 24.63
C GLU A 333 18.68 -10.58 23.66
N SER A 334 19.49 -9.64 24.16
CA SER A 334 20.03 -8.56 23.35
C SER A 334 20.84 -9.14 22.20
N ASP A 335 20.99 -8.41 21.09
CA ASP A 335 21.91 -8.82 20.04
C ASP A 335 23.34 -8.95 20.58
N PHE A 336 23.68 -8.19 21.62
CA PHE A 336 24.91 -8.38 22.38
C PHE A 336 24.95 -9.75 23.09
N ASP A 337 23.87 -10.16 23.74
CA ASP A 337 23.79 -11.44 24.45
C ASP A 337 23.86 -12.62 23.48
N LYS A 338 23.18 -12.52 22.32
CA LYS A 338 23.26 -13.52 21.25
C LYS A 338 24.67 -13.63 20.66
N VAL A 339 25.34 -12.49 20.46
CA VAL A 339 26.75 -12.46 19.99
C VAL A 339 27.68 -13.01 21.07
N ALA A 340 27.49 -12.67 22.34
CA ALA A 340 28.25 -13.20 23.47
C ALA A 340 28.05 -14.72 23.65
N LEU A 341 26.83 -15.23 23.43
CA LEU A 341 26.51 -16.67 23.39
C LEU A 341 27.16 -17.38 22.20
N ARG A 342 27.21 -16.75 21.01
CA ARG A 342 27.92 -17.31 19.85
C ARG A 342 29.43 -17.34 20.07
N LEU A 343 29.98 -16.31 20.72
CA LEU A 343 31.40 -16.24 21.07
C LEU A 343 31.77 -17.25 22.18
N SER A 344 30.89 -17.48 23.15
CA SER A 344 31.11 -18.45 24.23
C SER A 344 30.91 -19.91 23.80
N LYS A 345 30.05 -20.16 22.81
CA LYS A 345 29.84 -21.51 22.22
C LYS A 345 30.93 -21.95 21.23
N GLY A 346 31.94 -21.12 20.95
CA GLY A 346 33.13 -21.56 20.24
C GLY A 346 32.89 -22.03 18.80
N GLU A 347 31.95 -21.41 18.06
CA GLU A 347 31.87 -21.60 16.62
C GLU A 347 33.06 -20.90 15.96
N LYS A 348 34.14 -21.65 15.79
CA LYS A 348 35.25 -21.27 14.91
C LYS A 348 34.68 -20.98 13.53
N ARG A 349 34.84 -19.75 13.05
CA ARG A 349 34.75 -19.42 11.63
C ARG A 349 35.63 -20.40 10.86
N SER A 350 35.02 -21.35 10.15
CA SER A 350 35.71 -22.10 9.11
C SER A 350 35.86 -21.14 7.94
N ASN A 351 37.06 -20.59 7.78
CA ASN A 351 37.47 -19.93 6.55
C ASN A 351 37.44 -20.94 5.41
N ILE A 352 36.66 -20.66 4.35
CA ILE A 352 37.03 -20.92 2.95
C ILE A 352 36.60 -19.70 2.16
#